data_AF-A0A3Q9R098-F1
#
_entry.id   AF-A0A3Q9R098-F1
#
_cell.length_a   1.000
_cell.length_b   1.000
_cell.length_c   1.000
_cell.angle_alpha   90.00
_cell.angle_beta   90.00
_cell.angle_gamma   90.00
#
_symmetry.space_group_name_H-M   'P 1'
#
loop_
_entity.id
_entity.type
_entity.pdbx_description
1 polymer ?
#
loop_
_entity_poly.entity_id
_entity_poly.type
_entity_poly.pdbx_seq_one_letter_code
_entity_poly.pdbx_strand_id
1 'polypeptide(L)'
;MEKFKPLIVLASILFALTLIIPAVLVLPFSDGKASGKLGEELARGKAPASKTVTSTTKDPAVEVAVFRSAKSTIEKVDLENYLVGVVAAEMPADFNEEALKAQALAARTYIVNRLTSKDKLGVPKGAMVTDTQIHQVYKNDAEQRRDWGKDYAWKKKKVLTAVRETSGQILTYKNKPIDALFFSTSNGYTENSEDYWDGEIPYLRSVSSPWDKGTEKYIHKMQIPVSQFEARLGVRVGSGGTIGKIIARTEGKRVAKVDFNGKILTGKSIREKLDLRSTDFSWERKGSSIVITTKGFGHGVGMSQYGANGMAAEGKSYKDIVLHYYKGVKITSAENMLATVTARK
;
A
#
# COMPACT_ATOMS: atom_id res chain seq x y z
N MET A 1 55.33 20.48 -37.63
CA MET A 1 54.16 21.31 -37.27
C MET A 1 52.93 20.42 -37.26
N GLU A 2 52.62 19.82 -36.12
CA GLU A 2 51.40 19.02 -35.92
C GLU A 2 50.17 19.96 -35.94
N LYS A 3 49.24 19.72 -36.87
CA LYS A 3 48.03 20.52 -37.03
C LYS A 3 47.06 20.22 -35.89
N PHE A 4 46.89 21.19 -34.98
CA PHE A 4 45.91 21.15 -33.90
C PHE A 4 44.49 20.94 -34.46
N LYS A 5 43.77 19.93 -33.96
CA LYS A 5 42.38 19.65 -34.35
C LYS A 5 41.44 20.50 -33.49
N PRO A 6 40.80 21.56 -34.04
CA PRO A 6 40.00 22.50 -33.26
C PRO A 6 38.80 21.85 -32.55
N LEU A 7 38.32 20.71 -33.05
CA LEU A 7 37.19 19.98 -32.46
C LEU A 7 37.50 19.40 -31.07
N ILE A 8 38.75 18.96 -30.84
CA ILE A 8 39.17 18.36 -29.56
C ILE A 8 39.31 19.46 -28.50
N VAL A 9 39.82 20.63 -28.89
CA VAL A 9 39.89 21.80 -28.01
C VAL A 9 38.48 22.28 -27.62
N LEU A 10 37.54 22.30 -28.58
CA LEU A 10 36.16 22.69 -28.30
C LEU A 10 35.47 21.70 -27.33
N ALA A 11 35.67 20.39 -27.51
CA ALA A 11 35.12 19.37 -26.61
C ALA A 11 35.73 19.45 -25.19
N SER A 12 37.03 19.75 -25.10
CA SER A 12 37.74 19.93 -23.82
C SER A 12 37.25 21.16 -23.07
N ILE A 13 36.99 22.25 -23.78
CA ILE A 13 36.42 23.48 -23.21
C ILE A 13 34.98 23.25 -22.75
N LEU A 14 34.16 22.53 -23.53
CA LEU A 14 32.79 22.20 -23.12
C LEU A 14 32.76 21.33 -21.86
N PHE A 15 33.66 20.35 -21.77
CA PHE A 15 33.79 19.47 -20.60
C PHE A 15 34.32 20.21 -19.36
N ALA A 16 35.22 21.17 -19.54
CA ALA A 16 35.68 22.03 -18.44
C ALA A 16 34.54 22.96 -17.96
N LEU A 17 33.74 23.52 -18.87
CA LEU A 17 32.61 24.38 -18.54
C LEU A 17 31.51 23.63 -17.77
N THR A 18 31.20 22.37 -18.12
CA THR A 18 30.20 21.58 -17.39
C THR A 18 30.62 21.21 -15.96
N LEU A 19 31.93 21.13 -15.68
CA LEU A 19 32.44 20.87 -14.33
C LEU A 19 32.63 22.15 -13.51
N ILE A 20 33.06 23.24 -14.13
CA ILE A 20 33.38 24.50 -13.45
C ILE A 20 32.13 25.30 -13.12
N ILE A 21 31.11 25.32 -14.00
CA ILE A 21 29.88 26.12 -13.78
C ILE A 21 29.13 25.68 -12.51
N PRO A 22 28.91 24.37 -12.23
CA PRO A 22 28.30 23.93 -10.98
C PRO A 22 29.16 24.26 -9.75
N ALA A 23 30.49 24.13 -9.86
CA ALA A 23 31.41 24.43 -8.77
C ALA A 23 31.39 25.93 -8.40
N VAL A 24 31.39 26.82 -9.40
CA VAL A 24 31.32 28.28 -9.20
C VAL A 24 29.96 28.73 -8.68
N LEU A 25 28.87 28.04 -9.05
CA LEU A 25 27.52 28.29 -8.51
C LEU A 25 27.37 27.91 -7.02
N VAL A 26 28.20 26.98 -6.52
CA VAL A 26 28.18 26.54 -5.11
C VAL A 26 29.09 27.41 -4.21
N LEU A 27 30.11 28.04 -4.78
CA LEU A 27 31.05 28.90 -4.03
C LEU A 27 30.43 30.11 -3.31
N PRO A 28 29.42 30.84 -3.82
CA PRO A 28 28.80 31.93 -3.06
C PRO A 28 27.88 31.45 -1.92
N PHE A 29 27.69 30.14 -1.74
CA PHE A 29 26.93 29.57 -0.62
C PHE A 29 27.81 28.94 0.48
N SER A 30 29.13 29.09 0.38
CA SER A 30 30.10 28.62 1.37
C SER A 30 30.85 29.80 2.01
N ASP A 31 30.12 30.65 2.73
CA ASP A 31 30.52 31.30 3.99
C ASP A 31 29.72 32.59 4.22
N GLY A 32 28.76 32.52 5.14
CA GLY A 32 27.97 33.66 5.61
C GLY A 32 27.33 33.34 6.96
N LYS A 33 28.06 33.67 8.04
CA LYS A 33 27.71 33.46 9.46
C LYS A 33 26.31 33.98 9.81
N ALA A 34 25.46 33.11 10.36
CA ALA A 34 24.46 33.49 11.34
C ALA A 34 25.01 33.18 12.74
N SER A 35 25.12 34.22 13.57
CA SER A 35 25.70 34.23 14.92
C SER A 35 24.98 33.26 15.88
N GLY A 36 25.56 32.07 16.09
CA GLY A 36 25.18 31.15 17.16
C GLY A 36 25.95 31.40 18.45
N LYS A 37 25.62 32.48 19.18
CA LYS A 37 25.89 32.54 20.63
C LYS A 37 24.79 31.77 21.36
N LEU A 38 24.91 30.44 21.42
CA LEU A 38 24.24 29.61 22.43
C LEU A 38 24.85 28.19 22.51
N GLY A 39 26.17 28.06 22.35
CA GLY A 39 26.87 26.76 22.34
C GLY A 39 27.73 26.49 23.57
N GLU A 40 27.90 27.48 24.46
CA GLU A 40 28.98 27.45 25.46
C GLU A 40 28.51 27.76 26.90
N GLU A 41 27.24 27.45 27.20
CA GLU A 41 26.70 27.54 28.56
C GLU A 41 25.84 26.32 28.96
N LEU A 42 26.06 25.17 28.31
CA LEU A 42 25.49 23.87 28.73
C LEU A 42 26.55 22.78 28.97
N ALA A 43 27.83 23.10 28.86
CA ALA A 43 28.93 22.19 29.21
C ALA A 43 29.24 22.12 30.72
N ARG A 44 28.40 22.72 31.57
CA ARG A 44 28.43 22.56 33.04
C ARG A 44 27.03 22.34 33.58
N GLY A 45 26.50 21.15 33.34
CA GLY A 45 25.29 20.68 34.00
C GLY A 45 25.19 19.19 33.81
N LYS A 46 25.18 18.42 34.91
CA LYS A 46 24.92 16.97 34.88
C LYS A 46 23.72 16.70 33.98
N ALA A 47 23.92 15.88 32.95
CA ALA A 47 22.88 15.46 32.04
C ALA A 47 21.67 14.89 32.83
N PRO A 48 20.45 15.43 32.67
CA PRO A 48 19.28 14.66 33.03
C PRO A 48 19.12 13.57 31.97
N ALA A 49 18.94 12.33 32.45
CA ALA A 49 18.67 11.16 31.62
C ALA A 49 17.65 11.48 30.51
N SER A 50 17.98 11.05 29.30
CA SER A 50 17.08 11.02 28.14
C SER A 50 15.72 10.48 28.60
N LYS A 51 14.71 11.34 28.66
CA LYS A 51 13.33 10.90 28.84
C LYS A 51 12.91 10.23 27.54
N THR A 52 13.14 8.92 27.49
CA THR A 52 12.33 7.98 26.73
C THR A 52 10.89 8.44 26.84
N VAL A 53 10.25 8.72 25.71
CA VAL A 53 8.79 8.84 25.68
C VAL A 53 8.28 7.48 26.10
N THR A 54 7.91 7.35 27.37
CA THR A 54 7.43 6.11 27.96
C THR A 54 6.23 5.66 27.13
N SER A 55 6.41 4.57 26.40
CA SER A 55 5.37 3.89 25.67
C SER A 55 4.38 3.34 26.69
N THR A 56 3.26 4.00 26.90
CA THR A 56 2.09 3.42 27.57
C THR A 56 1.33 2.47 26.62
N THR A 57 2.07 1.71 25.80
CA THR A 57 1.52 0.65 24.96
C THR A 57 1.37 -0.59 25.82
N LYS A 58 0.18 -1.22 25.79
CA LYS A 58 -0.09 -2.47 26.52
C LYS A 58 0.60 -3.70 25.91
N ASP A 59 1.18 -3.57 24.72
CA ASP A 59 1.83 -4.66 24.01
C ASP A 59 3.27 -4.88 24.50
N PRO A 60 3.76 -6.14 24.57
CA PRO A 60 5.18 -6.43 24.74
C PRO A 60 6.01 -5.69 23.69
N ALA A 61 7.26 -5.33 24.00
CA ALA A 61 8.18 -4.70 23.05
C ALA A 61 8.51 -5.65 21.88
N VAL A 62 7.64 -5.68 20.88
CA VAL A 62 7.76 -6.52 19.69
C VAL A 62 8.45 -5.71 18.60
N GLU A 63 9.70 -6.08 18.30
CA GLU A 63 10.40 -5.55 17.13
C GLU A 63 10.00 -6.32 15.85
N VAL A 64 9.64 -5.55 14.82
CA VAL A 64 9.38 -6.02 13.46
C VAL A 64 10.61 -5.74 12.59
N ALA A 65 11.18 -6.79 11.97
CA ALA A 65 12.27 -6.67 11.02
C ALA A 65 11.72 -6.49 9.59
N VAL A 66 11.78 -5.26 9.08
CA VAL A 66 11.21 -4.88 7.77
C VAL A 66 12.30 -4.88 6.71
N PHE A 67 12.12 -5.64 5.63
CA PHE A 67 12.99 -5.56 4.47
C PHE A 67 12.62 -4.38 3.58
N ARG A 68 13.56 -3.44 3.41
CA ARG A 68 13.43 -2.25 2.57
C ARG A 68 13.90 -2.56 1.15
N SER A 69 13.00 -2.91 0.24
CA SER A 69 13.31 -3.48 -1.07
C SER A 69 14.17 -2.56 -1.93
N ALA A 70 13.91 -1.25 -1.90
CA ALA A 70 14.69 -0.26 -2.65
C ALA A 70 16.14 -0.11 -2.15
N LYS A 71 16.40 -0.42 -0.87
CA LYS A 71 17.71 -0.27 -0.22
C LYS A 71 18.41 -1.61 0.02
N SER A 72 17.70 -2.73 -0.13
CA SER A 72 18.15 -4.07 0.23
C SER A 72 18.67 -4.19 1.67
N THR A 73 18.07 -3.43 2.60
CA THR A 73 18.44 -3.42 4.03
C THR A 73 17.28 -3.88 4.91
N ILE A 74 17.58 -4.40 6.10
CA ILE A 74 16.58 -4.69 7.13
C ILE A 74 16.57 -3.57 8.17
N GLU A 75 15.39 -3.00 8.42
CA GLU A 75 15.14 -2.02 9.47
C GLU A 75 14.35 -2.68 10.60
N LYS A 76 14.83 -2.57 11.84
CA LYS A 76 14.09 -3.04 13.02
C LYS A 76 13.29 -1.88 13.59
N VAL A 77 11.98 -2.08 13.73
CA VAL A 77 11.05 -1.05 14.15
C VAL A 77 10.10 -1.63 15.20
N ASP A 78 9.80 -0.87 16.25
CA ASP A 78 8.74 -1.25 17.19
C ASP A 78 7.41 -1.44 16.47
N LEU A 79 6.65 -2.47 16.83
CA LEU A 79 5.40 -2.85 16.17
C LEU A 79 4.45 -1.65 15.93
N GLU A 80 4.24 -0.82 16.94
CA GLU A 80 3.34 0.34 16.83
C GLU A 80 3.88 1.41 15.86
N ASN A 81 5.20 1.62 15.83
CA ASN A 81 5.85 2.53 14.88
C ASN A 81 5.82 1.98 13.45
N TYR A 82 5.96 0.65 13.31
CA TYR A 82 5.77 -0.05 12.04
C TYR A 82 4.35 0.17 11.51
N LEU A 83 3.34 -0.01 12.36
CA LEU A 83 1.94 0.16 11.98
C LEU A 83 1.61 1.59 11.57
N VAL A 84 2.18 2.60 12.22
CA VAL A 84 2.05 4.00 11.75
C VAL A 84 2.58 4.15 10.33
N GLY A 85 3.73 3.54 10.02
CA GLY A 85 4.30 3.57 8.67
C GLY A 85 3.49 2.82 7.62
N VAL A 86 2.83 1.72 8.01
CA VAL A 86 1.91 0.98 7.13
C VAL A 86 0.63 1.79 6.87
N VAL A 87 -0.05 2.26 7.92
CA VAL A 87 -1.30 3.03 7.76
C VAL A 87 -1.05 4.30 6.95
N ALA A 88 0.07 4.99 7.19
CA ALA A 88 0.47 6.17 6.43
C ALA A 88 0.74 5.91 4.94
N ALA A 89 1.17 4.68 4.60
CA ALA A 89 1.46 4.29 3.23
C ALA A 89 0.23 3.76 2.49
N GLU A 90 -0.67 3.08 3.19
CA GLU A 90 -1.82 2.37 2.62
C GLU A 90 -3.09 3.21 2.52
N MET A 91 -3.31 4.15 3.47
CA MET A 91 -4.56 4.91 3.55
C MET A 91 -4.28 6.42 3.62
N PRO A 92 -4.99 7.26 2.83
CA PRO A 92 -4.84 8.70 2.93
C PRO A 92 -5.15 9.21 4.35
N ALA A 93 -4.25 9.98 4.94
CA ALA A 93 -4.43 10.52 6.30
C ALA A 93 -5.65 11.47 6.42
N ASP A 94 -6.15 11.98 5.29
CA ASP A 94 -7.37 12.78 5.22
C ASP A 94 -8.65 11.97 5.50
N PHE A 95 -8.60 10.63 5.41
CA PHE A 95 -9.75 9.76 5.70
C PHE A 95 -10.23 9.91 7.15
N ASN A 96 -11.49 9.56 7.38
CA ASN A 96 -12.12 9.59 8.70
C ASN A 96 -11.35 8.71 9.71
N GLU A 97 -11.33 9.13 10.98
CA GLU A 97 -10.54 8.47 12.01
C GLU A 97 -10.93 7.00 12.22
N GLU A 98 -12.23 6.69 12.17
CA GLU A 98 -12.73 5.31 12.30
C GLU A 98 -12.27 4.41 11.14
N ALA A 99 -12.07 4.97 9.94
CA ALA A 99 -11.49 4.22 8.82
C ALA A 99 -9.99 3.96 9.03
N LEU A 100 -9.24 4.95 9.53
CA LEU A 100 -7.83 4.79 9.88
C LEU A 100 -7.64 3.76 11.01
N LYS A 101 -8.55 3.73 12.00
CA LYS A 101 -8.56 2.71 13.07
C LYS A 101 -8.84 1.32 12.51
N ALA A 102 -9.80 1.18 11.59
CA ALA A 102 -10.08 -0.09 10.92
C ALA A 102 -8.87 -0.59 10.11
N GLN A 103 -8.17 0.32 9.41
CA GLN A 103 -6.93 0.00 8.69
C GLN A 103 -5.81 -0.41 9.65
N ALA A 104 -5.63 0.28 10.79
CA ALA A 104 -4.65 -0.08 11.80
C ALA A 104 -4.91 -1.48 12.37
N LEU A 105 -6.18 -1.81 12.64
CA LEU A 105 -6.60 -3.12 13.13
C LEU A 105 -6.35 -4.23 12.12
N ALA A 106 -6.67 -4.02 10.83
CA ALA A 106 -6.35 -4.95 9.75
C ALA A 106 -4.84 -5.13 9.58
N ALA A 107 -4.09 -4.03 9.59
CA ALA A 107 -2.63 -4.06 9.45
C ALA A 107 -1.94 -4.80 10.61
N ARG A 108 -2.38 -4.56 11.86
CA ARG A 108 -1.90 -5.26 13.06
C ARG A 108 -2.21 -6.74 13.00
N THR A 109 -3.41 -7.10 12.57
CA THR A 109 -3.80 -8.50 12.41
C THR A 109 -2.90 -9.21 11.42
N TYR A 110 -2.63 -8.60 10.26
CA TYR A 110 -1.77 -9.15 9.24
C TYR A 110 -0.35 -9.45 9.76
N ILE A 111 0.29 -8.46 10.41
CA ILE A 111 1.65 -8.66 10.93
C ILE A 111 1.67 -9.68 12.08
N VAL A 112 0.67 -9.69 12.98
CA VAL A 112 0.57 -10.71 14.03
C VAL A 112 0.38 -12.11 13.45
N ASN A 113 -0.47 -12.27 12.42
CA ASN A 113 -0.62 -13.54 11.71
C ASN A 113 0.71 -14.02 11.12
N ARG A 114 1.46 -13.11 10.47
CA ARG A 114 2.78 -13.41 9.93
C ARG A 114 3.82 -13.79 10.99
N LEU A 115 3.86 -13.08 12.12
CA LEU A 115 4.80 -13.34 13.21
C LEU A 115 4.53 -14.67 13.93
N THR A 116 3.27 -15.11 13.95
CA THR A 116 2.85 -16.35 14.63
C THR A 116 2.84 -17.56 13.71
N SER A 117 2.76 -17.36 12.40
CA SER A 117 2.86 -18.42 11.39
C SER A 117 4.28 -18.98 11.28
N LYS A 118 4.39 -20.27 10.95
CA LYS A 118 5.67 -20.92 10.63
C LYS A 118 6.14 -20.62 9.20
N ASP A 119 5.23 -20.18 8.32
CA ASP A 119 5.54 -19.91 6.93
C ASP A 119 6.13 -18.51 6.72
N LYS A 120 7.43 -18.47 6.41
CA LYS A 120 8.17 -17.27 5.98
C LYS A 120 8.15 -17.14 4.46
N LEU A 121 6.98 -17.30 3.84
CA LEU A 121 6.84 -17.24 2.38
C LEU A 121 7.20 -15.84 1.85
N GLY A 122 8.20 -15.77 0.96
CA GLY A 122 8.48 -14.58 0.14
C GLY A 122 9.33 -13.48 0.79
N VAL A 123 10.00 -13.72 1.92
CA VAL A 123 10.88 -12.74 2.60
C VAL A 123 12.35 -13.22 2.65
N PRO A 124 13.35 -12.34 2.44
CA PRO A 124 14.77 -12.70 2.64
C PRO A 124 15.07 -13.18 4.07
N LYS A 125 16.10 -14.02 4.23
CA LYS A 125 16.51 -14.54 5.55
C LYS A 125 16.83 -13.38 6.51
N GLY A 126 16.09 -13.30 7.62
CA GLY A 126 16.22 -12.24 8.63
C GLY A 126 15.13 -11.17 8.58
N ALA A 127 14.30 -11.14 7.54
CA ALA A 127 13.15 -10.26 7.44
C ALA A 127 11.83 -10.96 7.81
N MET A 128 10.86 -10.19 8.29
CA MET A 128 9.52 -10.64 8.67
C MET A 128 8.45 -10.20 7.65
N VAL A 129 8.66 -9.07 6.97
CA VAL A 129 7.80 -8.50 5.92
C VAL A 129 8.66 -7.72 4.91
N THR A 130 8.11 -7.45 3.73
CA THR A 130 8.68 -6.52 2.73
C THR A 130 7.83 -5.24 2.66
N ASP A 131 8.43 -4.13 2.23
CA ASP A 131 7.77 -2.83 2.01
C ASP A 131 7.00 -2.73 0.67
N THR A 132 6.57 -3.85 0.11
CA THR A 132 5.95 -3.94 -1.22
C THR A 132 4.51 -4.46 -1.16
N GLN A 133 3.78 -4.32 -2.26
CA GLN A 133 2.40 -4.84 -2.43
C GLN A 133 2.26 -6.36 -2.20
N ILE A 134 3.37 -7.09 -2.07
CA ILE A 134 3.38 -8.52 -1.71
C ILE A 134 2.98 -8.70 -0.24
N HIS A 135 3.27 -7.73 0.62
CA HIS A 135 2.95 -7.77 2.05
C HIS A 135 2.16 -6.54 2.49
N GLN A 136 2.86 -5.44 2.80
CA GLN A 136 2.28 -4.14 3.14
C GLN A 136 3.27 -3.06 2.71
N VAL A 137 2.78 -1.98 2.11
CA VAL A 137 3.65 -0.83 1.84
C VAL A 137 4.01 -0.20 3.18
N TYR A 138 5.30 0.06 3.40
CA TYR A 138 5.79 0.69 4.63
C TYR A 138 6.60 1.95 4.29
N LYS A 139 6.19 3.09 4.85
CA LYS A 139 6.94 4.35 4.75
C LYS A 139 7.50 4.75 6.11
N ASN A 140 8.80 5.00 6.19
CA ASN A 140 9.42 5.46 7.42
C ASN A 140 9.15 6.97 7.67
N ASP A 141 9.63 7.50 8.80
CA ASP A 141 9.34 8.90 9.18
C ASP A 141 9.85 9.94 8.18
N ALA A 142 11.05 9.72 7.61
CA ALA A 142 11.63 10.62 6.63
C ALA A 142 10.82 10.64 5.33
N GLU A 143 10.36 9.47 4.86
CA GLU A 143 9.48 9.36 3.69
C GLU A 143 8.12 10.03 3.95
N GLN A 144 7.54 9.84 5.14
CA GLN A 144 6.31 10.51 5.54
C GLN A 144 6.46 12.05 5.55
N ARG A 145 7.57 12.57 6.07
CA ARG A 145 7.87 14.02 6.05
C ARG A 145 7.98 14.57 4.63
N ARG A 146 8.67 13.86 3.76
CA ARG A 146 8.80 14.25 2.35
C ARG A 146 7.44 14.25 1.65
N ASP A 147 6.65 13.20 1.83
CA ASP A 147 5.40 13.01 1.10
C ASP A 147 4.28 13.94 1.59
N TRP A 148 4.23 14.26 2.89
CA TRP A 148 3.21 15.16 3.46
C TRP A 148 3.65 16.63 3.54
N GLY A 149 4.95 16.91 3.47
CA GLY A 149 5.49 18.28 3.50
C GLY A 149 4.95 19.09 4.69
N LYS A 150 4.30 20.22 4.39
CA LYS A 150 3.71 21.11 5.42
C LYS A 150 2.61 20.45 6.27
N ASP A 151 1.93 19.45 5.72
CA ASP A 151 0.82 18.75 6.40
C ASP A 151 1.31 17.61 7.29
N TYR A 152 2.63 17.35 7.30
CA TYR A 152 3.22 16.24 8.02
C TYR A 152 2.78 16.16 9.49
N ALA A 153 2.84 17.28 10.22
CA ALA A 153 2.64 17.28 11.66
C ALA A 153 1.24 16.77 12.05
N TRP A 154 0.20 17.28 11.37
CA TRP A 154 -1.18 16.90 11.69
C TRP A 154 -1.54 15.53 11.11
N LYS A 155 -1.07 15.19 9.90
CA LYS A 155 -1.30 13.86 9.28
C LYS A 155 -0.66 12.75 10.11
N LYS A 156 0.60 12.95 10.54
CA LYS A 156 1.32 12.04 11.43
C LYS A 156 0.57 11.84 12.74
N LYS A 157 0.15 12.93 13.39
CA LYS A 157 -0.58 12.87 14.66
C LYS A 157 -1.87 12.06 14.53
N LYS A 158 -2.65 12.30 13.48
CA LYS A 158 -3.93 11.60 13.25
C LYS A 158 -3.74 10.10 13.04
N VAL A 159 -2.78 9.70 12.19
CA VAL A 159 -2.44 8.28 11.98
C VAL A 159 -1.94 7.63 13.27
N LEU A 160 -1.06 8.31 14.00
CA LEU A 160 -0.55 7.83 15.29
C LEU A 160 -1.66 7.60 16.31
N THR A 161 -2.63 8.52 16.41
CA THR A 161 -3.79 8.38 17.29
C THR A 161 -4.62 7.15 16.91
N ALA A 162 -4.94 6.95 15.63
CA ALA A 162 -5.72 5.80 15.17
C ALA A 162 -5.03 4.45 15.48
N VAL A 163 -3.70 4.38 15.32
CA VAL A 163 -2.91 3.20 15.67
C VAL A 163 -2.94 2.93 17.17
N ARG A 164 -2.75 3.97 18.00
CA ARG A 164 -2.74 3.84 19.46
C ARG A 164 -4.10 3.47 20.06
N GLU A 165 -5.18 4.04 19.55
CA GLU A 165 -6.54 3.74 20.05
C GLU A 165 -7.00 2.31 19.71
N THR A 166 -6.27 1.62 18.83
CA THR A 166 -6.48 0.20 18.50
C THR A 166 -5.35 -0.70 18.99
N SER A 167 -4.44 -0.19 19.85
CA SER A 167 -3.30 -0.95 20.38
C SER A 167 -3.75 -2.26 21.04
N GLY A 168 -2.98 -3.32 20.80
CA GLY A 168 -3.27 -4.68 21.24
C GLY A 168 -4.47 -5.37 20.61
N GLN A 169 -5.26 -4.71 19.76
CA GLN A 169 -6.44 -5.33 19.14
C GLN A 169 -6.08 -5.98 17.79
N ILE A 170 -6.62 -7.17 17.56
CA ILE A 170 -6.55 -7.90 16.28
C ILE A 170 -7.89 -8.54 15.93
N LEU A 171 -8.06 -8.93 14.67
CA LEU A 171 -9.19 -9.68 14.15
C LEU A 171 -8.88 -11.18 14.18
N THR A 172 -9.76 -11.97 14.79
CA THR A 172 -9.61 -13.43 14.86
C THR A 172 -10.85 -14.16 14.39
N TYR A 173 -10.62 -15.34 13.81
CA TYR A 173 -11.65 -16.32 13.46
C TYR A 173 -11.23 -17.68 14.02
N LYS A 174 -12.13 -18.34 14.77
CA LYS A 174 -11.79 -19.57 15.52
C LYS A 174 -10.51 -19.43 16.36
N ASN A 175 -10.37 -18.28 17.05
CA ASN A 175 -9.24 -17.91 17.93
C ASN A 175 -7.86 -17.82 17.24
N LYS A 176 -7.82 -17.75 15.90
CA LYS A 176 -6.59 -17.49 15.13
C LYS A 176 -6.67 -16.14 14.43
N PRO A 177 -5.56 -15.38 14.29
CA PRO A 177 -5.53 -14.20 13.45
C PRO A 177 -6.02 -14.51 12.04
N ILE A 178 -6.79 -13.60 11.45
CA ILE A 178 -7.26 -13.76 10.07
C ILE A 178 -6.24 -13.21 9.06
N ASP A 179 -6.39 -13.61 7.80
CA ASP A 179 -5.83 -12.85 6.67
C ASP A 179 -6.69 -11.61 6.42
N ALA A 180 -6.36 -10.51 7.10
CA ALA A 180 -7.09 -9.24 7.04
C ALA A 180 -6.78 -8.47 5.73
N LEU A 181 -7.19 -9.05 4.60
CA LEU A 181 -6.99 -8.47 3.27
C LEU A 181 -7.80 -7.18 3.09
N PHE A 182 -7.22 -6.19 2.43
CA PHE A 182 -7.87 -4.93 2.12
C PHE A 182 -7.46 -4.43 0.74
N PHE A 183 -8.26 -3.54 0.16
CA PHE A 183 -8.01 -2.97 -1.16
C PHE A 183 -8.62 -1.57 -1.26
N SER A 184 -8.25 -0.82 -2.30
CA SER A 184 -8.60 0.59 -2.41
C SER A 184 -10.10 0.84 -2.55
N THR A 185 -10.73 0.33 -3.62
CA THR A 185 -12.10 0.70 -3.99
C THR A 185 -12.85 -0.47 -4.61
N SER A 186 -14.09 -0.69 -4.17
CA SER A 186 -14.97 -1.74 -4.71
C SER A 186 -15.71 -1.28 -5.97
N ASN A 187 -16.32 -2.22 -6.69
CA ASN A 187 -17.28 -1.92 -7.76
C ASN A 187 -18.73 -1.83 -7.22
N GLY A 188 -18.89 -1.64 -5.90
CA GLY A 188 -20.15 -1.72 -5.17
C GLY A 188 -20.30 -3.00 -4.33
N TYR A 189 -19.44 -3.99 -4.56
CA TYR A 189 -19.39 -5.24 -3.80
C TYR A 189 -17.93 -5.71 -3.60
N THR A 190 -17.68 -6.42 -2.49
CA THR A 190 -16.45 -7.20 -2.31
C THR A 190 -16.55 -8.55 -3.04
N GLU A 191 -15.45 -9.28 -3.13
CA GLU A 191 -15.40 -10.64 -3.70
C GLU A 191 -15.33 -11.69 -2.59
N ASN A 192 -15.81 -12.90 -2.91
CA ASN A 192 -15.42 -14.08 -2.16
C ASN A 192 -13.93 -14.39 -2.41
N SER A 193 -13.24 -14.98 -1.44
CA SER A 193 -11.83 -15.38 -1.59
C SER A 193 -11.57 -16.25 -2.82
N GLU A 194 -12.45 -17.23 -3.05
CA GLU A 194 -12.32 -18.25 -4.09
C GLU A 194 -12.53 -17.71 -5.51
N ASP A 195 -13.11 -16.51 -5.62
CA ASP A 195 -13.28 -15.81 -6.90
C ASP A 195 -11.96 -15.16 -7.37
N TYR A 196 -10.95 -15.07 -6.50
CA TYR A 196 -9.65 -14.45 -6.79
C TYR A 196 -8.43 -15.36 -6.52
N TRP A 197 -8.49 -16.21 -5.49
CA TRP A 197 -7.47 -17.21 -5.13
C TRP A 197 -8.10 -18.60 -5.04
N ASP A 198 -7.28 -19.63 -4.91
CA ASP A 198 -7.79 -20.97 -4.67
C ASP A 198 -8.17 -21.15 -3.19
N GLY A 199 -9.35 -21.70 -2.95
CA GLY A 199 -9.84 -22.04 -1.62
C GLY A 199 -10.81 -21.02 -1.01
N GLU A 200 -11.80 -21.55 -0.30
CA GLU A 200 -12.78 -20.76 0.44
C GLU A 200 -12.21 -20.34 1.80
N ILE A 201 -12.30 -19.04 2.10
CA ILE A 201 -11.95 -18.45 3.39
C ILE A 201 -13.24 -17.91 4.02
N PRO A 202 -13.76 -18.53 5.10
CA PRO A 202 -15.11 -18.25 5.61
C PRO A 202 -15.40 -16.80 6.02
N TYR A 203 -14.36 -16.05 6.39
CA TYR A 203 -14.49 -14.65 6.79
C TYR A 203 -14.26 -13.65 5.64
N LEU A 204 -13.84 -14.11 4.45
CA LEU A 204 -13.64 -13.29 3.25
C LEU A 204 -14.75 -13.59 2.23
N ARG A 205 -15.95 -13.09 2.52
CA ARG A 205 -17.14 -13.26 1.69
C ARG A 205 -17.53 -11.95 1.00
N SER A 206 -18.22 -12.07 -0.12
CA SER A 206 -18.83 -10.95 -0.82
C SER A 206 -19.83 -10.22 0.09
N VAL A 207 -19.67 -8.91 0.20
CA VAL A 207 -20.57 -8.00 0.92
C VAL A 207 -20.81 -6.74 0.09
N SER A 208 -21.97 -6.10 0.32
CA SER A 208 -22.28 -4.80 -0.28
C SER A 208 -21.33 -3.72 0.24
N SER A 209 -20.85 -2.86 -0.66
CA SER A 209 -20.03 -1.70 -0.34
C SER A 209 -20.46 -0.51 -1.21
N PRO A 210 -21.65 0.06 -0.94
CA PRO A 210 -22.26 1.06 -1.81
C PRO A 210 -21.50 2.40 -1.83
N TRP A 211 -20.77 2.71 -0.76
CA TRP A 211 -20.06 3.98 -0.58
C TRP A 211 -18.96 4.22 -1.61
N ASP A 212 -18.41 3.17 -2.22
CA ASP A 212 -17.36 3.28 -3.22
C ASP A 212 -17.81 4.00 -4.49
N LYS A 213 -19.11 3.94 -4.84
CA LYS A 213 -19.65 4.42 -6.12
C LYS A 213 -19.43 5.92 -6.36
N GLY A 214 -19.35 6.71 -5.30
CA GLY A 214 -19.19 8.18 -5.36
C GLY A 214 -17.74 8.65 -5.35
N THR A 215 -16.76 7.74 -5.37
CA THR A 215 -15.36 8.08 -5.13
C THR A 215 -14.59 8.31 -6.43
N GLU A 216 -13.55 9.16 -6.39
CA GLU A 216 -12.71 9.47 -7.55
C GLU A 216 -11.98 8.25 -8.14
N LYS A 217 -11.81 7.18 -7.36
CA LYS A 217 -11.15 5.95 -7.81
C LYS A 217 -12.13 4.92 -8.39
N TYR A 218 -13.43 5.18 -8.33
CA TYR A 218 -14.46 4.22 -8.70
C TYR A 218 -14.45 3.86 -10.19
N ILE A 219 -14.31 4.85 -11.07
CA ILE A 219 -14.22 4.63 -12.52
C ILE A 219 -12.82 4.98 -13.00
N HIS A 220 -12.28 4.12 -13.86
CA HIS A 220 -11.06 4.42 -14.60
C HIS A 220 -11.21 3.99 -16.04
N LYS A 221 -10.69 4.80 -16.95
CA LYS A 221 -10.65 4.51 -18.39
C LYS A 221 -9.20 4.50 -18.84
N MET A 222 -8.86 3.50 -19.65
CA MET A 222 -7.60 3.47 -20.37
C MET A 222 -7.83 3.11 -21.82
N GLN A 223 -6.90 3.50 -22.68
CA GLN A 223 -6.93 3.19 -24.10
C GLN A 223 -5.65 2.44 -24.46
N ILE A 224 -5.80 1.34 -25.20
CA ILE A 224 -4.69 0.50 -25.63
C ILE A 224 -4.83 0.19 -27.13
N PRO A 225 -3.76 0.21 -27.94
CA PRO A 225 -3.83 -0.25 -29.33
C PRO A 225 -4.30 -1.70 -29.43
N VAL A 226 -5.09 -2.02 -30.46
CA VAL A 226 -5.59 -3.39 -30.71
C VAL A 226 -4.43 -4.39 -30.77
N SER A 227 -3.35 -4.06 -31.47
CA SER A 227 -2.17 -4.93 -31.58
C SER A 227 -1.54 -5.24 -30.22
N GLN A 228 -1.50 -4.27 -29.31
CA GLN A 228 -0.94 -4.46 -27.97
C GLN A 228 -1.89 -5.27 -27.08
N PHE A 229 -3.21 -5.06 -27.20
CA PHE A 229 -4.22 -5.86 -26.51
C PHE A 229 -4.13 -7.34 -26.92
N GLU A 230 -4.09 -7.60 -28.23
CA GLU A 230 -3.95 -8.94 -28.80
C GLU A 230 -2.66 -9.61 -28.34
N ALA A 231 -1.53 -8.91 -28.43
CA ALA A 231 -0.23 -9.43 -28.02
C ALA A 231 -0.19 -9.78 -26.52
N ARG A 232 -0.69 -8.89 -25.64
CA ARG A 232 -0.67 -9.13 -24.19
C ARG A 232 -1.57 -10.28 -23.76
N LEU A 233 -2.72 -10.46 -24.40
CA LEU A 233 -3.65 -11.54 -24.07
C LEU A 233 -3.39 -12.84 -24.88
N GLY A 234 -2.61 -12.76 -25.94
CA GLY A 234 -2.43 -13.83 -26.92
C GLY A 234 -3.74 -14.20 -27.61
N VAL A 235 -4.56 -13.21 -27.95
CA VAL A 235 -5.87 -13.39 -28.61
C VAL A 235 -5.85 -12.66 -29.96
N ARG A 236 -6.84 -12.95 -30.81
CA ARG A 236 -7.14 -12.12 -31.98
C ARG A 236 -8.54 -11.56 -31.88
N VAL A 237 -8.67 -10.26 -32.13
CA VAL A 237 -9.94 -9.54 -32.09
C VAL A 237 -10.24 -9.03 -33.50
N GLY A 238 -11.35 -9.50 -34.07
CA GLY A 238 -11.77 -9.12 -35.42
C GLY A 238 -12.09 -7.63 -35.52
N SER A 239 -12.31 -7.13 -36.73
CA SER A 239 -12.71 -5.74 -37.01
C SER A 239 -14.14 -5.40 -36.54
N GLY A 240 -14.93 -6.41 -36.16
CA GLY A 240 -16.29 -6.23 -35.63
C GLY A 240 -16.34 -5.58 -34.25
N GLY A 241 -17.57 -5.29 -33.78
CA GLY A 241 -17.79 -4.67 -32.47
C GLY A 241 -17.50 -5.59 -31.27
N THR A 242 -17.47 -6.90 -31.47
CA THR A 242 -17.21 -7.87 -30.40
C THR A 242 -15.71 -8.09 -30.22
N ILE A 243 -15.16 -7.53 -29.13
CA ILE A 243 -13.76 -7.72 -28.71
C ILE A 243 -13.58 -9.09 -28.03
N GLY A 244 -14.44 -9.38 -27.06
CA GLY A 244 -14.51 -10.65 -26.33
C GLY A 244 -15.83 -10.72 -25.57
N LYS A 245 -16.39 -11.93 -25.45
CA LYS A 245 -17.69 -12.14 -24.81
C LYS A 245 -17.50 -12.45 -23.33
N ILE A 246 -17.98 -11.59 -22.45
CA ILE A 246 -18.04 -11.89 -21.01
C ILE A 246 -19.09 -13.00 -20.82
N ILE A 247 -18.66 -14.18 -20.39
CA ILE A 247 -19.51 -15.37 -20.25
C ILE A 247 -19.86 -15.70 -18.80
N ALA A 248 -19.15 -15.13 -17.84
CA ALA A 248 -19.43 -15.30 -16.42
C ALA A 248 -19.00 -14.09 -15.60
N ARG A 249 -19.76 -13.79 -14.54
CA ARG A 249 -19.41 -12.82 -13.49
C ARG A 249 -19.51 -13.49 -12.13
N THR A 250 -18.70 -13.02 -11.20
CA THR A 250 -18.68 -13.46 -9.80
C THR A 250 -19.87 -12.89 -9.04
N GLU A 251 -20.06 -13.32 -7.79
CA GLU A 251 -21.09 -12.77 -6.91
C GLU A 251 -20.93 -11.25 -6.72
N GLY A 252 -19.68 -10.80 -6.52
CA GLY A 252 -19.27 -9.40 -6.42
C GLY A 252 -19.29 -8.63 -7.75
N LYS A 253 -19.87 -9.23 -8.79
CA LYS A 253 -20.12 -8.63 -10.12
C LYS A 253 -18.86 -8.35 -10.94
N ARG A 254 -17.68 -8.83 -10.54
CA ARG A 254 -16.46 -8.78 -11.35
C ARG A 254 -16.52 -9.80 -12.49
N VAL A 255 -15.73 -9.58 -13.54
CA VAL A 255 -15.65 -10.50 -14.68
C VAL A 255 -14.90 -11.76 -14.23
N ALA A 256 -15.57 -12.92 -14.32
CA ALA A 256 -14.96 -14.20 -14.00
C ALA A 256 -14.27 -14.80 -15.23
N LYS A 257 -14.98 -14.85 -16.36
CA LYS A 257 -14.48 -15.46 -17.61
C LYS A 257 -14.90 -14.66 -18.85
N VAL A 258 -13.98 -14.59 -19.81
CA VAL A 258 -14.20 -14.02 -21.13
C VAL A 258 -13.82 -15.06 -22.19
N ASP A 259 -14.68 -15.21 -23.19
CA ASP A 259 -14.44 -16.01 -24.38
C ASP A 259 -13.97 -15.13 -25.55
N PHE A 260 -12.78 -15.45 -26.07
CA PHE A 260 -12.21 -14.90 -27.30
C PHE A 260 -12.23 -15.98 -28.40
N ASN A 261 -13.40 -16.24 -28.97
CA ASN A 261 -13.61 -17.19 -30.07
C ASN A 261 -13.02 -18.59 -29.79
N GLY A 262 -13.36 -19.15 -28.62
CA GLY A 262 -12.91 -20.47 -28.17
C GLY A 262 -11.73 -20.41 -27.19
N LYS A 263 -11.00 -19.29 -27.11
CA LYS A 263 -9.98 -19.09 -26.08
C LYS A 263 -10.59 -18.40 -24.85
N ILE A 264 -10.78 -19.17 -23.77
CA ILE A 264 -11.31 -18.65 -22.52
C ILE A 264 -10.18 -18.11 -21.64
N LEU A 265 -10.30 -16.87 -21.18
CA LEU A 265 -9.42 -16.24 -20.21
C LEU A 265 -10.20 -15.84 -18.96
N THR A 266 -9.56 -15.90 -17.79
CA THR A 266 -10.14 -15.38 -16.54
C THR A 266 -10.04 -13.87 -16.48
N GLY A 267 -10.97 -13.21 -15.80
CA GLY A 267 -10.89 -11.76 -15.57
C GLY A 267 -9.61 -11.36 -14.84
N LYS A 268 -9.13 -12.20 -13.90
CA LYS A 268 -7.84 -12.03 -13.20
C LYS A 268 -6.66 -12.01 -14.17
N SER A 269 -6.56 -13.00 -15.06
CA SER A 269 -5.46 -13.05 -16.04
C SER A 269 -5.49 -11.85 -16.99
N ILE A 270 -6.69 -11.40 -17.38
CA ILE A 270 -6.85 -10.19 -18.21
C ILE A 270 -6.39 -8.94 -17.46
N ARG A 271 -6.80 -8.78 -16.20
CA ARG A 271 -6.37 -7.68 -15.34
C ARG A 271 -4.85 -7.63 -15.22
N GLU A 272 -4.22 -8.75 -14.90
CA GLU A 272 -2.76 -8.83 -14.71
C GLU A 272 -1.99 -8.54 -16.00
N LYS A 273 -2.43 -9.12 -17.14
CA LYS A 273 -1.75 -8.94 -18.44
C LYS A 273 -1.92 -7.52 -19.01
N LEU A 274 -3.05 -6.87 -18.73
CA LEU A 274 -3.33 -5.52 -19.23
C LEU A 274 -3.06 -4.42 -18.21
N ASP A 275 -2.64 -4.77 -16.99
CA ASP A 275 -2.44 -3.86 -15.87
C ASP A 275 -3.71 -3.04 -15.54
N LEU A 276 -4.86 -3.72 -15.48
CA LEU A 276 -6.14 -3.10 -15.16
C LEU A 276 -6.26 -2.85 -13.65
N ARG A 277 -6.97 -1.79 -13.27
CA ARG A 277 -7.24 -1.48 -11.86
C ARG A 277 -8.04 -2.57 -11.14
N SER A 278 -8.93 -3.27 -11.84
CA SER A 278 -9.77 -4.33 -11.29
C SER A 278 -10.15 -5.35 -12.36
N THR A 279 -10.84 -6.42 -11.95
CA THR A 279 -11.45 -7.40 -12.85
C THR A 279 -12.91 -7.06 -13.18
N ASP A 280 -13.48 -5.93 -12.72
CA ASP A 280 -14.76 -5.44 -13.25
C ASP A 280 -14.47 -4.44 -14.37
N PHE A 281 -14.58 -4.91 -15.62
CA PHE A 281 -14.33 -4.08 -16.78
C PHE A 281 -15.38 -4.27 -17.87
N SER A 282 -15.47 -3.26 -18.72
CA SER A 282 -16.08 -3.31 -20.04
C SER A 282 -15.12 -2.72 -21.07
N TRP A 283 -15.36 -3.00 -22.34
CA TRP A 283 -14.55 -2.47 -23.43
C TRP A 283 -15.38 -2.06 -24.63
N GLU A 284 -14.84 -1.10 -25.37
CA GLU A 284 -15.35 -0.65 -26.65
C GLU A 284 -14.19 -0.45 -27.63
N ARG A 285 -14.42 -0.74 -28.91
CA ARG A 285 -13.43 -0.50 -29.97
C ARG A 285 -13.58 0.93 -30.49
N LYS A 286 -12.48 1.66 -30.60
CA LYS A 286 -12.38 2.97 -31.25
C LYS A 286 -11.25 2.94 -32.29
N GLY A 287 -11.62 2.69 -33.54
CA GLY A 287 -10.67 2.55 -34.65
C GLY A 287 -9.66 1.42 -34.42
N SER A 288 -8.39 1.79 -34.29
CA SER A 288 -7.26 0.89 -34.01
C SER A 288 -6.96 0.69 -32.52
N SER A 289 -7.83 1.18 -31.63
CA SER A 289 -7.66 1.09 -30.19
C SER A 289 -8.88 0.46 -29.50
N ILE A 290 -8.64 -0.08 -28.30
CA ILE A 290 -9.66 -0.54 -27.36
C ILE A 290 -9.66 0.39 -26.16
N VAL A 291 -10.83 0.95 -25.85
CA VAL A 291 -11.05 1.70 -24.62
C VAL A 291 -11.61 0.74 -23.59
N ILE A 292 -10.91 0.58 -22.47
CA ILE A 292 -11.28 -0.29 -21.36
C ILE A 292 -11.73 0.60 -20.21
N THR A 293 -12.94 0.37 -19.71
CA THR A 293 -13.48 1.04 -18.52
C THR A 293 -13.51 0.03 -17.37
N THR A 294 -12.80 0.32 -16.28
CA THR A 294 -12.80 -0.50 -15.06
C THR A 294 -13.61 0.16 -13.95
N LYS A 295 -14.26 -0.66 -13.11
CA LYS A 295 -14.92 -0.25 -11.86
C LYS A 295 -14.16 -0.77 -10.64
N GLY A 296 -13.90 0.11 -9.68
CA GLY A 296 -13.09 -0.19 -8.50
C GLY A 296 -11.59 -0.28 -8.79
N PHE A 297 -10.82 -0.45 -7.72
CA PHE A 297 -9.36 -0.55 -7.74
C PHE A 297 -8.87 -1.54 -6.67
N GLY A 298 -8.22 -2.61 -7.13
CA GLY A 298 -7.69 -3.68 -6.29
C GLY A 298 -8.36 -5.03 -6.54
N HIS A 299 -7.97 -6.03 -5.76
CA HIS A 299 -8.45 -7.43 -5.91
C HIS A 299 -9.91 -7.61 -5.48
N GLY A 300 -10.43 -6.76 -4.58
CA GLY A 300 -11.84 -6.77 -4.21
C GLY A 300 -12.20 -7.63 -3.00
N VAL A 301 -11.25 -8.35 -2.41
CA VAL A 301 -11.50 -9.28 -1.29
C VAL A 301 -11.19 -8.61 0.05
N GLY A 302 -12.07 -8.80 1.04
CA GLY A 302 -11.90 -8.21 2.38
C GLY A 302 -12.37 -6.76 2.46
N MET A 303 -11.62 -5.89 3.14
CA MET A 303 -12.06 -4.53 3.43
C MET A 303 -11.78 -3.54 2.28
N SER A 304 -12.83 -2.83 1.81
CA SER A 304 -12.63 -1.65 0.95
C SER A 304 -12.21 -0.45 1.79
N GLN A 305 -11.10 0.20 1.44
CA GLN A 305 -10.59 1.39 2.14
C GLN A 305 -11.52 2.60 1.97
N TYR A 306 -11.96 2.87 0.74
CA TYR A 306 -12.92 3.94 0.49
C TYR A 306 -14.31 3.59 1.03
N GLY A 307 -14.69 2.31 1.00
CA GLY A 307 -15.91 1.82 1.64
C GLY A 307 -15.89 2.03 3.15
N ALA A 308 -14.78 1.73 3.82
CA ALA A 308 -14.57 2.01 5.25
C ALA A 308 -14.66 3.51 5.55
N ASN A 309 -14.09 4.36 4.68
CA ASN A 309 -14.19 5.80 4.81
C ASN A 309 -15.62 6.32 4.69
N GLY A 310 -16.41 5.76 3.78
CA GLY A 310 -17.83 6.08 3.63
C GLY A 310 -18.66 5.65 4.83
N MET A 311 -18.46 4.43 5.34
CA MET A 311 -19.08 3.97 6.58
C MET A 311 -18.76 4.88 7.76
N ALA A 312 -17.48 5.28 7.90
CA ALA A 312 -17.05 6.19 8.94
C ALA A 312 -17.70 7.59 8.80
N ALA A 313 -17.87 8.08 7.57
CA ALA A 313 -18.59 9.34 7.30
C ALA A 313 -20.07 9.28 7.71
N GLU A 314 -20.68 8.09 7.71
CA GLU A 314 -22.03 7.83 8.22
C GLU A 314 -22.05 7.54 9.73
N GLY A 315 -20.94 7.77 10.44
CA GLY A 315 -20.86 7.63 11.89
C GLY A 315 -20.64 6.19 12.39
N LYS A 316 -20.32 5.24 11.50
CA LYS A 316 -19.97 3.87 11.92
C LYS A 316 -18.59 3.84 12.59
N SER A 317 -18.47 3.06 13.65
CA SER A 317 -17.19 2.85 14.34
C SER A 317 -16.28 1.90 13.55
N TYR A 318 -14.98 1.89 13.86
CA TYR A 318 -14.03 0.94 13.27
C TYR A 318 -14.43 -0.51 13.52
N LYS A 319 -15.13 -0.78 14.63
CA LYS A 319 -15.65 -2.11 14.96
C LYS A 319 -16.76 -2.51 14.00
N ASP A 320 -17.70 -1.61 13.74
CA ASP A 320 -18.78 -1.85 12.77
C ASP A 320 -18.21 -2.07 11.36
N ILE A 321 -17.19 -1.28 11.00
CA ILE A 321 -16.50 -1.38 9.70
C ILE A 321 -15.87 -2.77 9.52
N VAL A 322 -15.01 -3.20 10.45
CA VAL A 322 -14.33 -4.50 10.28
C VAL A 322 -15.31 -5.67 10.36
N LEU A 323 -16.35 -5.61 11.19
CA LEU A 323 -17.36 -6.67 11.29
C LEU A 323 -18.29 -6.72 10.06
N HIS A 324 -18.43 -5.62 9.33
CA HIS A 324 -19.13 -5.61 8.04
C HIS A 324 -18.37 -6.39 6.98
N TYR A 325 -17.08 -6.09 6.81
CA TYR A 325 -16.22 -6.65 5.76
C TYR A 325 -15.69 -8.05 6.05
N TYR A 326 -15.44 -8.40 7.32
CA TYR A 326 -14.91 -9.71 7.69
C TYR A 326 -15.97 -10.51 8.46
N LYS A 327 -16.50 -11.57 7.83
CA LYS A 327 -17.66 -12.31 8.39
C LYS A 327 -17.29 -13.21 9.55
N GLY A 328 -18.07 -13.14 10.63
CA GLY A 328 -17.94 -14.01 11.80
C GLY A 328 -16.66 -13.84 12.60
N VAL A 329 -15.91 -12.75 12.38
CA VAL A 329 -14.68 -12.46 13.11
C VAL A 329 -14.98 -11.83 14.47
N LYS A 330 -13.98 -11.88 15.36
CA LYS A 330 -14.02 -11.21 16.67
C LYS A 330 -12.82 -10.27 16.78
N ILE A 331 -13.00 -9.19 17.53
CA ILE A 331 -11.89 -8.34 17.95
C ILE A 331 -11.37 -8.89 19.28
N THR A 332 -10.09 -9.28 19.32
CA THR A 332 -9.46 -9.88 20.49
C THR A 332 -8.11 -9.23 20.80
N SER A 333 -7.59 -9.45 22.00
CA SER A 333 -6.23 -9.02 22.36
C SER A 333 -5.17 -9.87 21.63
N ALA A 334 -4.10 -9.23 21.16
CA ALA A 334 -2.92 -9.86 20.59
C ALA A 334 -1.88 -10.28 21.64
N GLU A 335 -2.03 -9.85 22.90
CA GLU A 335 -1.04 -9.96 23.97
C GLU A 335 -0.46 -11.38 24.12
N ASN A 336 -1.32 -12.40 24.26
CA ASN A 336 -0.88 -13.79 24.40
C ASN A 336 -0.12 -14.31 23.18
N MET A 337 -0.52 -13.88 21.98
CA MET A 337 0.12 -14.29 20.73
C MET A 337 1.48 -13.62 20.57
N LEU A 338 1.57 -12.33 20.90
CA LEU A 338 2.81 -11.56 20.85
C LEU A 338 3.81 -12.00 21.93
N ALA A 339 3.35 -12.35 23.13
CA ALA A 339 4.19 -12.94 24.18
C ALA A 339 4.83 -14.26 23.74
N THR A 340 4.10 -15.07 22.95
CA THR A 340 4.66 -16.31 22.36
C THR A 340 5.73 -16.01 21.32
N VAL A 341 5.61 -14.91 20.58
CA VAL A 341 6.61 -14.49 19.58
C VAL A 341 7.88 -13.98 20.25
N THR A 342 7.76 -13.17 21.31
CA THR A 342 8.91 -12.65 22.05
C THR A 342 9.67 -13.74 22.81
N ALA A 343 8.97 -14.75 23.36
CA ALA A 343 9.60 -15.89 24.05
C ALA A 343 10.33 -16.88 23.12
N ARG A 344 10.13 -16.80 21.79
CA ARG A 344 10.80 -17.65 20.79
C ARG A 344 12.06 -17.03 20.19
N LYS A 345 12.29 -15.72 20.42
CA LYS A 345 13.57 -15.06 20.11
C LYS A 345 14.56 -15.36 21.22
#